data_AF-A0A5B6YSZ9-F1
#
_entry.id   AF-A0A5B6YSZ9-F1
#
_cell.length_a   1.000
_cell.length_b   1.000
_cell.length_c   1.000
_cell.angle_alpha   90.00
_cell.angle_beta   90.00
_cell.angle_gamma   90.00
#
_symmetry.space_group_name_H-M   'P 1'
#
loop_
_entity.id
_entity.type
_entity.pdbx_description
1 polymer ?
#
loop_
_entity_poly.entity_id
_entity_poly.type
_entity_poly.pdbx_seq_one_letter_code
_entity_poly.pdbx_strand_id
1 'polypeptide(L)'
;RQRLADCAIGFGKNAIGGKDGRIYVVTDSGNDDPVNPKPGTLRHAVIQDEPLWIIFKQDMVIQLKQELVMNSFKTIDGRGASVHIAGGPCITIHYATNIIIHGINIHDCKQGGN
;
A
#
# COMPACT_ATOMS: atom_id res chain seq x y z
N ARG A 1 9.59 -13.34 -0.29
CA ARG A 1 8.73 -12.30 -0.92
C ARG A 1 9.53 -11.20 -1.61
N GLN A 2 10.60 -10.68 -0.99
CA GLN A 2 11.26 -9.44 -1.43
C GLN A 2 12.07 -9.52 -2.73
N ARG A 3 12.46 -10.72 -3.22
CA ARG A 3 13.15 -10.90 -4.51
C ARG A 3 12.40 -10.28 -5.70
N LEU A 4 11.09 -10.03 -5.57
CA LEU A 4 10.30 -9.29 -6.56
C LEU A 4 10.90 -7.90 -6.88
N ALA A 5 11.52 -7.23 -5.90
CA ALA A 5 12.14 -5.92 -6.09
C ALA A 5 13.36 -5.95 -7.03
N ASP A 6 13.95 -7.12 -7.27
CA ASP A 6 15.10 -7.27 -8.16
C ASP A 6 14.70 -7.57 -9.63
N CYS A 7 13.38 -7.64 -9.90
CA CYS A 7 12.85 -8.07 -11.20
C CYS A 7 12.31 -6.92 -12.07
N ALA A 8 12.31 -5.69 -11.57
CA ALA A 8 11.79 -4.55 -12.32
C ALA A 8 12.66 -4.23 -13.55
N ILE A 9 12.02 -3.81 -14.64
CA ILE A 9 12.69 -3.43 -15.89
C ILE A 9 12.21 -2.05 -16.37
N GLY A 10 12.84 -1.50 -17.41
CA GLY A 10 12.51 -0.17 -17.95
C GLY A 10 12.93 0.96 -17.02
N PHE A 11 12.25 2.11 -17.10
CA PHE A 11 12.60 3.29 -16.29
C PHE A 11 12.41 3.07 -14.78
N GLY A 12 11.50 2.19 -14.38
CA GLY A 12 11.23 1.85 -12.98
C GLY A 12 12.19 0.82 -12.38
N LYS A 13 13.20 0.32 -13.12
CA LYS A 13 14.05 -0.80 -12.70
C LYS A 13 14.81 -0.61 -11.38
N ASN A 14 15.02 0.64 -10.95
CA ASN A 14 15.74 0.96 -9.73
C ASN A 14 14.83 1.06 -8.50
N ALA A 15 13.51 0.91 -8.64
CA ALA A 15 12.59 0.98 -7.52
C ALA A 15 12.75 -0.25 -6.62
N ILE A 16 13.30 -0.07 -5.42
CA ILE A 16 13.52 -1.16 -4.45
C ILE A 16 12.33 -1.39 -3.53
N GLY A 17 11.34 -0.49 -3.52
CA GLY A 17 10.18 -0.59 -2.64
C GLY A 17 10.59 -0.58 -1.16
N GLY A 18 9.96 -1.44 -0.36
CA GLY A 18 10.30 -1.68 1.04
C GLY A 18 11.26 -2.85 1.25
N LYS A 19 12.10 -3.18 0.26
CA LYS A 19 13.15 -4.21 0.39
C LYS A 19 14.07 -3.88 1.58
N ASP A 20 14.54 -4.91 2.28
CA ASP A 20 15.35 -4.85 3.50
C ASP A 20 14.63 -4.23 4.72
N GLY A 21 13.42 -3.69 4.51
CA GLY A 21 12.49 -3.32 5.56
C GLY A 21 11.78 -4.53 6.18
N ARG A 22 11.17 -4.30 7.34
CA ARG A 22 10.36 -5.31 8.01
C ARG A 22 9.06 -5.59 7.25
N ILE A 23 8.52 -6.79 7.45
CA ILE A 23 7.20 -7.14 6.94
C ILE A 23 6.14 -6.50 7.84
N TYR A 24 5.23 -5.73 7.24
CA TYR A 24 4.03 -5.23 7.90
C TYR A 24 2.83 -6.03 7.41
N VAL A 25 2.06 -6.63 8.31
CA VAL A 25 0.86 -7.38 7.95
C VAL A 25 -0.37 -6.53 8.20
N VAL A 26 -1.10 -6.19 7.14
CA VAL A 26 -2.43 -5.59 7.24
C VAL A 26 -3.40 -6.66 7.71
N THR A 27 -4.03 -6.40 8.85
CA THR A 27 -5.00 -7.30 9.50
C THR A 27 -6.39 -6.69 9.58
N ASP A 28 -6.53 -5.40 9.29
CA ASP A 28 -7.76 -4.64 9.43
C ASP A 28 -8.01 -3.77 8.18
N SER A 29 -9.14 -4.01 7.53
CA SER A 29 -9.61 -3.29 6.35
C SER A 29 -10.78 -2.34 6.61
N GLY A 30 -11.35 -2.35 7.82
CA GLY A 30 -12.59 -1.62 8.15
C GLY A 30 -12.36 -0.28 8.87
N ASN A 31 -11.22 -0.11 9.54
CA ASN A 31 -10.94 1.07 10.38
C ASN A 31 -10.04 2.10 9.69
N ASP A 32 -10.34 2.46 8.44
CA ASP A 32 -9.64 3.57 7.79
C ASP A 32 -9.92 4.88 8.54
N ASP A 33 -8.86 5.54 9.01
CA ASP A 33 -8.89 6.84 9.68
C ASP A 33 -7.79 7.72 9.08
N PRO A 34 -8.15 8.71 8.23
CA PRO A 34 -7.18 9.59 7.59
C PRO A 34 -6.35 10.45 8.55
N VAL A 35 -6.84 10.68 9.78
CA VAL A 35 -6.20 11.57 10.76
C VAL A 35 -5.35 10.77 11.74
N ASN A 36 -5.89 9.66 12.26
CA ASN A 36 -5.24 8.82 13.28
C ASN A 36 -5.25 7.34 12.87
N PRO A 37 -4.53 6.96 11.81
CA PRO A 37 -4.56 5.59 11.31
C PRO A 37 -3.98 4.61 12.35
N LYS A 38 -4.66 3.48 12.54
CA LYS A 38 -4.30 2.50 13.58
C LYS A 38 -3.33 1.44 13.05
N PRO A 39 -2.38 0.96 13.88
CA PRO A 39 -1.60 -0.24 13.57
C PRO A 39 -2.49 -1.41 13.14
N GLY A 40 -2.05 -2.17 12.14
CA GLY A 40 -2.84 -3.22 11.48
C GLY A 40 -3.63 -2.76 10.26
N THR A 41 -3.80 -1.45 10.03
CA THR A 41 -4.43 -0.91 8.80
C THR A 41 -3.41 -0.65 7.69
N LEU A 42 -3.88 -0.59 6.43
CA LEU A 42 -3.06 -0.21 5.28
C LEU A 42 -2.57 1.24 5.39
N ARG A 43 -3.44 2.17 5.80
CA ARG A 43 -3.08 3.59 5.94
C ARG A 43 -1.94 3.81 6.93
N HIS A 44 -2.01 3.17 8.09
CA HIS A 44 -0.92 3.25 9.06
C HIS A 44 0.39 2.72 8.46
N ALA A 45 0.35 1.61 7.72
CA ALA A 45 1.53 1.01 7.12
C ALA A 45 2.22 1.94 6.12
N VAL A 46 1.46 2.59 5.23
CA VAL A 46 2.05 3.36 4.13
C VAL A 46 2.64 4.70 4.54
N ILE A 47 2.27 5.24 5.72
CA ILE A 47 2.79 6.51 6.24
C ILE A 47 3.99 6.36 7.18
N GLN A 48 4.42 5.13 7.50
CA GLN A 48 5.60 4.97 8.37
C GLN A 48 6.85 5.50 7.67
N ASP A 49 7.81 6.03 8.42
CA ASP A 49 9.04 6.60 7.87
C ASP A 49 10.01 5.50 7.40
N GLU A 50 10.04 4.37 8.09
CA GLU A 50 10.90 3.24 7.74
C GLU A 50 10.46 2.50 6.46
N PRO A 51 11.38 1.79 5.77
CA PRO A 51 11.01 0.90 4.68
C PRO A 51 10.10 -0.23 5.15
N LEU A 52 9.00 -0.49 4.43
CA LEU A 52 8.05 -1.55 4.78
C LEU A 52 7.63 -2.39 3.58
N TRP A 53 7.70 -3.71 3.75
CA TRP A 53 7.09 -4.69 2.85
C TRP A 53 5.70 -5.08 3.39
N ILE A 54 4.67 -4.46 2.84
CA ILE A 54 3.29 -4.55 3.31
C ILE A 54 2.60 -5.72 2.63
N ILE A 55 2.10 -6.67 3.43
CA ILE A 55 1.32 -7.83 3.00
C ILE A 55 -0.03 -7.86 3.70
N PHE A 56 -0.90 -8.79 3.30
CA PHE A 56 -2.27 -8.88 3.77
C PHE A 56 -2.52 -10.24 4.42
N LYS A 57 -3.17 -10.25 5.58
CA LYS A 57 -3.44 -11.47 6.36
C LYS A 57 -4.41 -12.41 5.66
N GLN A 58 -5.38 -11.85 4.94
CA GLN A 58 -6.48 -12.56 4.28
C GLN A 58 -7.06 -11.68 3.17
N ASP A 59 -7.99 -12.25 2.40
CA ASP A 59 -8.77 -11.50 1.42
C ASP A 59 -9.51 -10.34 2.09
N MET A 60 -9.49 -9.17 1.45
CA MET A 60 -10.14 -7.98 2.00
C MET A 60 -10.48 -6.95 0.95
N VAL A 61 -11.56 -6.21 1.23
CA VAL A 61 -11.91 -4.97 0.53
C VAL A 61 -11.61 -3.82 1.48
N ILE A 62 -10.75 -2.90 1.04
CA ILE A 62 -10.34 -1.70 1.75
C ILE A 62 -11.04 -0.52 1.08
N GLN A 63 -12.03 0.04 1.77
CA GLN A 63 -12.68 1.27 1.36
C GLN A 63 -12.02 2.43 2.09
N LEU A 64 -11.26 3.24 1.36
CA LEU A 64 -10.60 4.42 1.91
C LEU A 64 -11.62 5.55 2.08
N LYS A 65 -11.45 6.36 3.13
CA LYS A 65 -12.25 7.57 3.37
C LYS A 65 -11.68 8.81 2.68
N GLN A 66 -10.36 8.83 2.50
CA GLN A 66 -9.60 9.86 1.77
C GLN A 66 -8.49 9.21 0.95
N GLU A 67 -7.86 9.95 0.05
CA GLU A 67 -6.72 9.46 -0.74
C GLU A 67 -5.65 8.82 0.17
N LEU A 68 -5.12 7.69 -0.27
CA LEU A 68 -4.04 7.00 0.42
C LEU A 68 -2.72 7.61 -0.01
N VAL A 69 -2.33 8.69 0.66
CA VAL A 69 -1.01 9.29 0.53
C VAL A 69 0.02 8.43 1.26
N MET A 70 1.16 8.17 0.61
CA MET A 70 2.17 7.24 1.11
C MET A 70 3.58 7.82 1.08
N ASN A 71 4.38 7.43 2.07
CA ASN A 71 5.80 7.78 2.16
C ASN A 71 6.65 6.92 1.21
N SER A 72 7.92 7.31 1.02
CA SER A 72 8.89 6.56 0.23
C SER A 72 9.21 5.18 0.83
N PHE A 73 9.84 4.31 0.03
CA PHE A 73 10.32 2.97 0.43
C PHE A 73 9.21 2.03 0.91
N LYS A 74 8.16 1.90 0.09
CA LYS A 74 7.01 1.05 0.40
C LYS A 74 6.79 0.01 -0.69
N THR A 75 6.51 -1.21 -0.28
CA THR A 75 5.94 -2.23 -1.16
C THR A 75 4.57 -2.61 -0.67
N ILE A 76 3.54 -2.48 -1.51
CA ILE A 76 2.23 -3.10 -1.30
C ILE A 76 2.21 -4.39 -2.13
N ASP A 77 2.23 -5.55 -1.45
CA ASP A 77 2.32 -6.88 -2.05
C ASP A 77 1.07 -7.71 -1.73
N GLY A 78 0.12 -7.74 -2.66
CA GLY A 78 -1.13 -8.50 -2.53
C GLY A 78 -1.00 -10.00 -2.78
N ARG A 79 0.19 -10.53 -3.14
CA ARG A 79 0.32 -11.99 -3.41
C ARG A 79 -0.09 -12.82 -2.20
N GLY A 80 -0.98 -13.79 -2.42
CA GLY A 80 -1.50 -14.68 -1.39
C GLY A 80 -2.81 -14.23 -0.73
N ALA A 81 -3.39 -13.11 -1.17
CA ALA A 81 -4.73 -12.67 -0.80
C ALA A 81 -5.40 -11.93 -1.97
N SER A 82 -6.73 -12.01 -2.08
CA SER A 82 -7.50 -11.14 -2.98
C SER A 82 -7.77 -9.82 -2.28
N VAL A 83 -7.01 -8.79 -2.64
CA VAL A 83 -7.07 -7.46 -2.02
C VAL A 83 -7.67 -6.46 -3.00
N HIS A 84 -8.71 -5.78 -2.57
CA HIS A 84 -9.40 -4.76 -3.37
C HIS A 84 -9.32 -3.41 -2.65
N ILE A 85 -8.82 -2.38 -3.31
CA ILE A 85 -8.98 -0.98 -2.89
C ILE A 85 -10.09 -0.41 -3.77
N ALA A 86 -11.28 -0.21 -3.20
CA ALA A 86 -12.47 0.10 -3.99
C ALA A 86 -13.56 0.87 -3.22
N GLY A 87 -14.45 1.54 -3.97
CA GLY A 87 -15.66 2.16 -3.44
C GLY A 87 -15.45 3.49 -2.70
N GLY A 88 -14.22 3.98 -2.62
CA GLY A 88 -13.82 5.28 -2.07
C GLY A 88 -12.65 5.86 -2.87
N PRO A 89 -11.91 6.84 -2.33
CA PRO A 89 -10.66 7.30 -2.94
C PRO A 89 -9.62 6.19 -3.03
N CYS A 90 -8.60 6.40 -3.85
CA CYS A 90 -7.56 5.42 -4.13
C CYS A 90 -6.17 5.95 -3.72
N ILE A 91 -5.12 5.48 -4.36
CA ILE A 91 -3.73 5.77 -3.98
C ILE A 91 -3.26 7.06 -4.63
N THR A 92 -2.60 7.93 -3.85
CA THR A 92 -1.92 9.13 -4.33
C THR A 92 -0.44 9.04 -3.98
N ILE A 93 0.44 9.12 -4.99
CA ILE A 93 1.89 9.16 -4.83
C ILE A 93 2.37 10.54 -5.22
N HIS A 94 2.85 11.31 -4.24
CA HIS A 94 3.29 12.69 -4.44
C HIS A 94 4.60 12.92 -3.67
N TYR A 95 5.63 13.43 -4.35
CA TYR A 95 6.98 13.63 -3.80
C TYR A 95 7.58 12.43 -3.05
N ALA A 96 7.30 11.21 -3.51
CA ALA A 96 7.83 9.97 -2.94
C ALA A 96 8.60 9.14 -3.99
N THR A 97 9.55 8.33 -3.52
CA THR A 97 10.39 7.45 -4.36
C THR A 97 10.42 6.03 -3.80
N ASN A 98 10.91 5.08 -4.60
CA ASN A 98 11.04 3.68 -4.20
C ASN A 98 9.71 3.07 -3.74
N ILE A 99 8.71 3.08 -4.63
CA ILE A 99 7.41 2.48 -4.38
C ILE A 99 7.19 1.31 -5.34
N ILE A 100 6.72 0.18 -4.81
CA ILE A 100 6.26 -0.97 -5.59
C ILE A 100 4.81 -1.26 -5.18
N ILE A 101 3.89 -1.28 -6.14
CA ILE A 101 2.51 -1.71 -5.93
C ILE A 101 2.28 -2.93 -6.82
N HIS A 102 1.95 -4.07 -6.22
CA HIS A 102 1.89 -5.35 -6.94
C HIS A 102 0.81 -6.28 -6.40
N GLY A 103 0.08 -6.92 -7.32
CA GLY A 103 -0.84 -8.03 -7.00
C GLY A 103 -2.09 -7.60 -6.23
N ILE A 104 -2.54 -6.36 -6.38
CA ILE A 104 -3.79 -5.84 -5.79
C ILE A 104 -4.75 -5.39 -6.89
N ASN A 105 -6.04 -5.38 -6.58
CA ASN A 105 -7.09 -4.86 -7.44
C ASN A 105 -7.46 -3.44 -7.00
N ILE A 106 -7.48 -2.49 -7.94
CA ILE A 106 -7.90 -1.10 -7.69
C ILE A 106 -9.00 -0.79 -8.70
N HIS A 107 -10.19 -0.47 -8.22
CA HIS A 107 -11.36 -0.22 -9.08
C HIS A 107 -12.41 0.62 -8.33
N ASP A 108 -13.38 1.16 -9.06
CA ASP A 108 -14.48 1.97 -8.51
C ASP A 108 -13.99 3.13 -7.63
N CYS A 109 -12.86 3.74 -8.01
CA CYS A 109 -12.30 4.90 -7.32
C CYS A 109 -13.27 6.08 -7.43
N LYS A 110 -13.55 6.72 -6.29
CA LYS A 110 -14.42 7.89 -6.19
C LYS A 110 -13.62 9.10 -5.72
N GLN A 111 -14.08 10.28 -6.12
CA GLN A 111 -13.50 11.54 -5.64
C GLN A 111 -13.57 11.60 -4.10
N GLY A 112 -12.47 11.98 -3.46
CA GLY A 112 -12.44 12.25 -2.02
C GLY A 112 -13.17 13.54 -1.68
N GLY A 113 -13.75 13.60 -0.47
CA GLY A 113 -14.27 14.85 0.07
C GLY A 113 -13.12 15.75 0.53
N ASN A 114 -13.02 16.94 -0.06
CA ASN A 114 -12.29 18.07 0.51
C ASN A 114 -13.15 18.73 1.60
#